data_AF-A0A022RPE2-F1
#
_entry.id   AF-A0A022RPE2-F1
#
_cell.length_a   1.000
_cell.length_b   1.000
_cell.length_c   1.000
_cell.angle_alpha   90.00
_cell.angle_beta   90.00
_cell.angle_gamma   90.00
#
_symmetry.space_group_name_H-M   'P 1'
#
loop_
_entity.id
_entity.type
_entity.pdbx_description
1 polymer ?
#
loop_
_entity_poly.entity_id
_entity_poly.type
_entity_poly.pdbx_seq_one_letter_code
_entity_poly.pdbx_strand_id
1 'polypeptide(L)'
;MATDIDIWQPVSRSSPDKIDPLENRELEKFLTNKGVFESREESSKREEVLGRLDQIVKMWRESIVDEANAKLFTFGSYRLGVHGPGADIDTLCVGPIYASRSEDFFGGLQKILSEMPEVEELHPITEGYVPDLDISQDSILQNLDPKTVRSLNGCRVTDLILRLVPNVKVSGFLGGINLALLVARVCRMYPNAITSMLVTRFFRVYDQWRRWPPPVTLCPIEEGCLLGFQIWNSRTNCKDKLHRMTIITPAYPCMNSSYNVSASTLQIMVQEIHMGNGKWKICR
;
A
#
# COMPACT_ATOMS: atom_id res chain seq x y z
N MET A 1 -30.57 -0.87 19.17
CA MET A 1 -29.94 -1.59 18.04
C MET A 1 -29.75 -0.59 16.93
N ALA A 2 -28.56 0.00 16.81
CA ALA A 2 -28.25 0.85 15.67
C ALA A 2 -28.11 -0.09 14.47
N THR A 3 -29.06 -0.01 13.54
CA THR A 3 -28.98 -0.65 12.23
C THR A 3 -27.63 -0.32 11.63
N ASP A 4 -26.91 -1.33 11.15
CA ASP A 4 -25.70 -1.16 10.36
C ASP A 4 -25.99 -0.14 9.25
N ILE A 5 -25.61 1.12 9.49
CA ILE A 5 -25.48 2.11 8.42
C ILE A 5 -24.54 1.42 7.46
N ASP A 6 -25.05 1.10 6.28
CA ASP A 6 -24.34 0.34 5.26
C ASP A 6 -22.97 0.99 5.05
N ILE A 7 -21.95 0.45 5.73
CA ILE A 7 -20.59 0.99 5.75
C ILE A 7 -19.99 0.99 4.35
N TRP A 8 -20.68 0.38 3.38
CA TRP A 8 -20.30 0.29 1.99
C TRP A 8 -20.90 1.40 1.12
N GLN A 9 -21.90 2.15 1.60
CA GLN A 9 -22.46 3.27 0.82
C GLN A 9 -21.60 4.53 0.94
N PRO A 10 -21.48 5.31 -0.15
CA PRO A 10 -20.89 6.64 -0.09
C PRO A 10 -21.65 7.55 0.88
N VAL A 11 -20.92 8.33 1.66
CA VAL A 11 -21.48 9.36 2.55
C VAL A 11 -22.05 10.52 1.73
N SER A 12 -21.41 10.87 0.61
CA SER A 12 -21.93 11.86 -0.32
C SER A 12 -21.40 11.61 -1.74
N ARG A 13 -22.27 11.83 -2.73
CA ARG A 13 -21.93 11.82 -4.16
C ARG A 13 -21.98 13.23 -4.77
N SER A 14 -21.94 14.27 -3.94
CA SER A 14 -21.93 15.65 -4.41
C SER A 14 -20.70 15.92 -5.26
N SER A 15 -20.90 16.50 -6.43
CA SER A 15 -19.82 17.00 -7.28
C SER A 15 -19.19 18.27 -6.69
N PRO A 16 -17.98 18.65 -7.13
CA PRO A 16 -17.35 19.89 -6.69
C PRO A 16 -18.15 21.11 -7.15
N ASP A 17 -18.26 22.11 -6.28
CA ASP A 17 -18.81 23.43 -6.58
C ASP A 17 -17.81 24.29 -7.37
N LYS A 18 -18.25 25.45 -7.85
CA LYS A 18 -17.41 26.33 -8.70
C LYS A 18 -16.10 26.79 -8.06
N ILE A 19 -16.04 26.87 -6.73
CA ILE A 19 -14.85 27.31 -5.98
C ILE A 19 -13.84 26.18 -5.75
N ASP A 20 -14.30 24.93 -5.68
CA ASP A 20 -13.46 23.79 -5.32
C ASP A 20 -12.27 23.58 -6.30
N PRO A 21 -12.42 23.72 -7.64
CA PRO A 21 -11.30 23.63 -8.57
C PRO A 21 -10.21 24.69 -8.34
N LEU A 22 -10.58 25.88 -7.84
CA LEU A 22 -9.61 26.92 -7.52
C LEU A 22 -8.79 26.52 -6.28
N GLU A 23 -9.45 26.09 -5.21
CA GLU A 23 -8.77 25.57 -4.01
C GLU A 23 -7.87 24.38 -4.34
N ASN A 24 -8.30 23.51 -5.25
CA ASN A 24 -7.49 22.36 -5.68
C ASN A 24 -6.22 22.79 -6.41
N ARG A 25 -6.28 23.84 -7.24
CA ARG A 25 -5.08 24.39 -7.90
C ARG A 25 -4.12 25.03 -6.90
N GLU A 26 -4.64 25.74 -5.90
CA GLU A 26 -3.80 26.34 -4.85
C GLU A 26 -3.13 25.26 -3.99
N LEU A 27 -3.84 24.18 -3.69
CA LEU A 27 -3.26 23.01 -3.03
C LEU A 27 -2.15 22.39 -3.89
N GLU A 28 -2.39 22.17 -5.18
CA GLU A 28 -1.37 21.62 -6.10
C GLU A 28 -0.13 22.52 -6.17
N LYS A 29 -0.30 23.84 -6.31
CA LYS A 29 0.82 24.81 -6.28
C LYS A 29 1.59 24.74 -4.96
N PHE A 30 0.89 24.68 -3.83
CA PHE A 30 1.53 24.57 -2.52
C PHE A 30 2.38 23.29 -2.42
N LEU A 31 1.83 22.15 -2.84
CA LEU A 31 2.54 20.87 -2.85
C LEU A 31 3.76 20.91 -3.77
N THR A 32 3.65 21.48 -4.97
CA THR A 32 4.78 21.68 -5.89
C THR A 32 5.87 22.55 -5.25
N ASN A 33 5.50 23.65 -4.61
CA ASN A 33 6.45 24.53 -3.92
C ASN A 33 7.12 23.86 -2.72
N LYS A 34 6.49 22.85 -2.12
CA LYS A 34 7.08 22.02 -1.06
C LYS A 34 8.00 20.92 -1.58
N GLY A 35 8.13 20.76 -2.90
CA GLY A 35 9.01 19.77 -3.51
C GLY A 35 8.57 18.34 -3.26
N VAL A 36 7.26 18.09 -3.10
CA VAL A 36 6.76 16.72 -2.83
C VAL A 36 6.68 15.86 -4.09
N PHE A 37 6.73 16.49 -5.27
CA PHE A 37 6.70 15.79 -6.55
C PHE A 37 8.11 15.58 -7.06
N GLU A 38 8.35 14.36 -7.53
CA GLU A 38 9.60 13.98 -8.18
C GLU A 38 9.87 14.78 -9.47
N SER A 39 11.15 15.06 -9.73
CA SER A 39 11.60 15.71 -10.97
C SER A 39 11.53 14.76 -12.17
N ARG A 40 11.50 15.29 -13.40
CA ARG A 40 11.51 14.44 -14.60
C ARG A 40 12.82 13.67 -14.73
N GLU A 41 13.92 14.28 -14.28
CA GLU A 41 15.25 13.70 -14.28
C GLU A 41 15.34 12.50 -13.34
N GLU A 42 14.84 12.62 -12.10
CA GLU A 42 14.77 11.49 -11.16
C GLU A 42 13.82 10.39 -11.66
N SER A 43 12.65 10.77 -12.20
CA SER A 43 11.71 9.80 -12.78
C SER A 43 12.37 8.99 -13.91
N SER A 44 13.13 9.66 -14.79
CA SER A 44 13.87 9.01 -15.87
C SER A 44 14.94 8.05 -15.33
N LYS A 45 15.66 8.44 -14.28
CA LYS A 45 16.65 7.58 -13.62
C LYS A 45 16.00 6.34 -13.00
N ARG A 46 14.82 6.46 -12.38
CA ARG A 46 14.09 5.30 -11.85
C ARG A 46 13.66 4.34 -12.94
N GLU A 47 13.17 4.86 -14.06
CA GLU A 47 12.81 4.05 -15.23
C GLU A 47 14.02 3.33 -15.82
N GLU A 48 15.17 4.00 -15.89
CA GLU A 48 16.44 3.42 -16.32
C GLU A 48 16.88 2.28 -15.39
N VAL A 49 16.84 2.51 -14.07
CA VAL A 49 17.16 1.49 -13.05
C VAL A 49 16.22 0.29 -13.16
N LEU A 50 14.91 0.51 -13.31
CA LEU A 50 13.94 -0.57 -13.49
C LEU A 50 14.17 -1.35 -14.79
N GLY A 51 14.46 -0.64 -15.88
CA GLY A 51 14.80 -1.26 -17.16
C GLY A 51 16.08 -2.10 -17.08
N ARG A 52 17.08 -1.62 -16.33
CA ARG A 52 18.31 -2.37 -16.09
C ARG A 52 18.06 -3.59 -15.21
N LEU A 53 17.30 -3.44 -14.12
CA LEU A 53 16.96 -4.55 -13.23
C LEU A 53 16.14 -5.64 -13.96
N ASP A 54 15.23 -5.25 -14.86
CA ASP A 54 14.49 -6.19 -15.71
C ASP A 54 15.43 -6.94 -16.68
N GLN A 55 16.42 -6.27 -17.28
CA GLN A 55 17.46 -6.95 -18.08
C GLN A 55 18.27 -7.95 -17.25
N ILE A 56 18.62 -7.59 -16.01
CA ILE A 56 19.38 -8.47 -15.12
C ILE A 56 18.58 -9.72 -14.77
N VAL A 57 17.31 -9.56 -14.42
CA VAL A 57 16.40 -10.69 -14.17
C VAL A 57 16.23 -11.56 -15.42
N LYS A 58 16.23 -10.96 -16.62
CA LYS A 58 16.22 -11.69 -17.90
C LYS A 58 17.51 -12.45 -18.17
N MET A 59 18.67 -11.89 -17.85
CA MET A 59 19.94 -12.63 -17.98
C MET A 59 20.03 -13.77 -16.97
N TRP A 60 19.60 -13.52 -15.74
CA TRP A 60 19.57 -14.53 -14.68
C TRP A 60 18.66 -15.71 -15.04
N ARG A 61 17.44 -15.48 -15.53
CA ARG A 61 16.53 -16.58 -15.89
C ARG A 61 17.09 -17.43 -17.04
N GLU A 62 17.73 -16.80 -18.02
CA GLU A 62 18.38 -17.50 -19.15
C GLU A 62 19.58 -18.34 -18.69
N SER A 63 20.24 -17.96 -17.58
CA SER A 63 21.30 -18.78 -17.00
C SER A 63 20.80 -20.05 -16.29
N ILE A 64 19.50 -20.12 -15.96
CA ILE A 64 18.87 -21.28 -15.35
C ILE A 64 18.36 -22.24 -16.43
N VAL A 65 17.47 -21.75 -17.31
CA VAL A 65 16.92 -22.49 -18.47
C VAL A 65 16.49 -21.47 -19.54
N ASP A 66 16.74 -21.76 -20.82
CA ASP A 66 16.43 -20.89 -21.97
C ASP A 66 14.96 -20.40 -22.05
N GLU A 67 14.00 -21.14 -21.47
CA GLU A 67 12.56 -20.81 -21.46
C GLU A 67 12.01 -20.37 -20.09
N ALA A 68 12.89 -20.03 -19.14
CA ALA A 68 12.45 -19.65 -17.80
C ALA A 68 11.64 -18.34 -17.77
N ASN A 69 10.49 -18.36 -17.12
CA ASN A 69 9.68 -17.16 -16.89
C ASN A 69 10.06 -16.50 -15.56
N ALA A 70 10.60 -15.29 -15.64
CA ALA A 70 10.76 -14.42 -14.49
C ALA A 70 10.21 -13.02 -14.81
N LYS A 71 9.56 -12.39 -13.84
CA LYS A 71 8.97 -11.05 -13.97
C LYS A 71 9.25 -10.20 -12.74
N LEU A 72 9.52 -8.93 -12.99
CA LEU A 72 9.66 -7.90 -11.96
C LEU A 72 8.33 -7.15 -11.80
N PHE A 73 7.89 -6.98 -10.56
CA PHE A 73 6.71 -6.21 -10.20
C PHE A 73 7.10 -5.08 -9.27
N THR A 74 6.62 -3.87 -9.52
CA THR A 74 6.75 -2.76 -8.56
C THR A 74 5.54 -2.75 -7.63
N PHE A 75 5.75 -2.38 -6.36
CA PHE A 75 4.67 -2.15 -5.41
C PHE A 75 4.94 -0.90 -4.56
N GLY A 76 4.20 -0.72 -3.46
CA GLY A 76 4.44 0.38 -2.55
C GLY A 76 4.15 1.77 -3.13
N SER A 77 4.88 2.77 -2.66
CA SER A 77 4.63 4.19 -2.97
C SER A 77 4.84 4.52 -4.45
N TYR A 78 5.88 3.93 -5.06
CA TYR A 78 6.20 4.09 -6.47
C TYR A 78 5.07 3.58 -7.37
N ARG A 79 4.59 2.35 -7.12
CA ARG A 79 3.48 1.77 -7.88
C ARG A 79 2.17 2.52 -7.70
N LEU A 80 1.94 3.12 -6.53
CA LEU A 80 0.79 3.99 -6.26
C LEU A 80 0.90 5.37 -6.94
N GLY A 81 2.07 5.75 -7.47
CA GLY A 81 2.32 7.05 -8.07
C GLY A 81 2.33 8.21 -7.08
N VAL A 82 2.67 7.91 -5.82
CA VAL A 82 2.68 8.88 -4.69
C VAL A 82 4.05 9.00 -4.03
N HIS A 83 5.08 8.43 -4.64
CA HIS A 83 6.46 8.57 -4.20
C HIS A 83 6.94 10.01 -4.39
N GLY A 84 7.80 10.46 -3.48
CA GLY A 84 8.46 11.76 -3.57
C GLY A 84 9.92 11.63 -3.98
N PRO A 85 10.64 12.77 -4.11
CA PRO A 85 12.09 12.77 -4.33
C PRO A 85 12.82 11.92 -3.28
N GLY A 86 13.78 11.13 -3.73
CA GLY A 86 14.57 10.25 -2.85
C GLY A 86 13.82 9.06 -2.23
N ALA A 87 12.56 8.81 -2.57
CA ALA A 87 11.87 7.59 -2.16
C ALA A 87 12.56 6.33 -2.72
N ASP A 88 12.31 5.17 -2.12
CA ASP A 88 12.75 3.87 -2.62
C ASP A 88 11.85 3.34 -3.76
N ILE A 89 12.30 2.27 -4.43
CA ILE A 89 11.48 1.48 -5.35
C ILE A 89 11.33 0.09 -4.77
N ASP A 90 10.14 -0.21 -4.28
CA ASP A 90 9.78 -1.55 -3.85
C ASP A 90 9.58 -2.45 -5.08
N THR A 91 10.41 -3.48 -5.22
CA THR A 91 10.32 -4.46 -6.31
C THR A 91 10.20 -5.90 -5.78
N LEU A 92 9.38 -6.69 -6.46
CA LEU A 92 9.23 -8.12 -6.26
C LEU A 92 9.64 -8.83 -7.55
N CYS A 93 10.64 -9.69 -7.47
CA CYS A 93 10.98 -10.61 -8.55
C CYS A 93 10.24 -11.93 -8.33
N VAL A 94 9.49 -12.37 -9.34
CA VAL A 94 8.82 -13.66 -9.37
C VAL A 94 9.54 -14.50 -10.41
N GLY A 95 10.20 -15.57 -9.97
CA GLY A 95 10.88 -16.54 -10.82
C GLY A 95 10.08 -17.84 -10.96
N PRO A 96 10.56 -18.78 -11.80
CA PRO A 96 9.87 -20.04 -12.04
C PRO A 96 9.96 -20.98 -10.83
N ILE A 97 9.02 -21.91 -10.72
CA ILE A 97 8.86 -22.82 -9.58
C ILE A 97 10.10 -23.68 -9.25
N TYR A 98 10.92 -23.97 -10.26
CA TYR A 98 12.14 -24.78 -10.15
C TYR A 98 13.39 -23.96 -9.81
N ALA A 99 13.32 -22.62 -9.85
CA ALA A 99 14.39 -21.78 -9.34
C ALA A 99 14.33 -21.76 -7.81
N SER A 100 15.34 -22.30 -7.17
CA SER A 100 15.49 -22.28 -5.72
C SER A 100 15.81 -20.87 -5.23
N ARG A 101 15.24 -20.49 -4.08
CA ARG A 101 15.56 -19.20 -3.48
C ARG A 101 17.01 -19.14 -2.97
N SER A 102 17.52 -20.23 -2.40
CA SER A 102 18.85 -20.26 -1.79
C SER A 102 19.98 -20.28 -2.83
N GLU A 103 19.89 -21.14 -3.85
CA GLU A 103 21.00 -21.33 -4.80
C GLU A 103 20.83 -20.43 -6.02
N ASP A 104 19.61 -20.30 -6.56
CA ASP A 104 19.41 -19.55 -7.80
C ASP A 104 19.21 -18.06 -7.55
N PHE A 105 18.32 -17.68 -6.63
CA PHE A 105 18.06 -16.27 -6.33
C PHE A 105 19.16 -15.62 -5.48
N PHE A 106 19.49 -16.19 -4.31
CA PHE A 106 20.57 -15.65 -3.44
C PHE A 106 21.97 -16.16 -3.77
N GLY A 107 22.12 -17.16 -4.64
CA GLY A 107 23.42 -17.49 -5.23
C GLY A 107 23.59 -16.77 -6.56
N GLY A 108 22.84 -17.20 -7.58
CA GLY A 108 22.95 -16.71 -8.96
C GLY A 108 22.66 -15.22 -9.14
N LEU A 109 21.43 -14.77 -8.88
CA LEU A 109 21.05 -13.37 -9.09
C LEU A 109 21.82 -12.42 -8.17
N GLN A 110 22.02 -12.79 -6.90
CA GLN A 110 22.83 -12.01 -5.98
C GLN A 110 24.27 -11.85 -6.47
N LYS A 111 24.88 -12.91 -7.01
CA LYS A 111 26.22 -12.83 -7.58
C LYS A 111 26.27 -11.85 -8.76
N ILE A 112 25.32 -11.97 -9.69
CA ILE A 112 25.19 -11.05 -10.83
C ILE A 112 25.08 -9.59 -10.35
N LEU A 113 24.26 -9.32 -9.33
CA LEU A 113 24.12 -7.99 -8.75
C LEU A 113 25.40 -7.50 -8.05
N SER A 114 26.14 -8.39 -7.37
CA SER A 114 27.36 -8.02 -6.66
C SER A 114 28.55 -7.68 -7.57
N GLU A 115 28.52 -8.14 -8.82
CA GLU A 115 29.57 -7.86 -9.81
C GLU A 115 29.33 -6.53 -10.56
N MET A 116 28.21 -5.84 -10.29
CA MET A 116 27.84 -4.60 -10.97
C MET A 116 28.43 -3.38 -10.27
N PRO A 117 29.16 -2.50 -10.98
CA PRO A 117 29.75 -1.30 -10.40
C PRO A 117 28.73 -0.29 -9.89
N GLU A 118 27.48 -0.36 -10.37
CA GLU A 118 26.38 0.53 -9.95
C GLU A 118 25.73 0.08 -8.63
N VAL A 119 26.01 -1.12 -8.13
CA VAL A 119 25.45 -1.65 -6.89
C VAL A 119 26.42 -1.37 -5.74
N GLU A 120 26.14 -0.32 -4.97
CA GLU A 120 27.00 0.09 -3.85
C GLU A 120 26.80 -0.79 -2.60
N GLU A 121 25.55 -1.13 -2.26
CA GLU A 121 25.20 -1.91 -1.07
C GLU A 121 24.17 -3.00 -1.40
N LEU A 122 24.47 -4.25 -1.03
CA LEU A 122 23.59 -5.41 -1.26
C LEU A 122 23.41 -6.22 0.02
N HIS A 123 22.18 -6.29 0.53
CA HIS A 123 21.81 -7.01 1.74
C HIS A 123 20.74 -8.09 1.47
N PRO A 124 21.13 -9.38 1.33
CA PRO A 124 20.18 -10.45 1.05
C PRO A 124 19.35 -10.84 2.30
N ILE A 125 18.05 -11.06 2.12
CA ILE A 125 17.14 -11.57 3.16
C ILE A 125 16.53 -12.91 2.69
N THR A 126 16.96 -14.03 3.28
CA THR A 126 16.99 -15.33 2.60
C THR A 126 15.73 -16.22 2.65
N GLU A 127 14.59 -15.78 3.19
CA GLU A 127 13.47 -16.70 3.50
C GLU A 127 12.15 -16.46 2.73
N GLY A 128 11.64 -17.49 2.02
CA GLY A 128 10.26 -17.62 1.48
C GLY A 128 10.14 -18.12 0.02
N TYR A 129 9.14 -18.94 -0.34
CA TYR A 129 8.98 -19.53 -1.69
C TYR A 129 7.64 -19.18 -2.38
N VAL A 130 7.62 -18.83 -3.69
CA VAL A 130 6.42 -18.52 -4.49
C VAL A 130 6.37 -19.36 -5.80
N PRO A 131 5.23 -19.99 -6.17
CA PRO A 131 5.01 -20.57 -7.51
C PRO A 131 4.31 -19.60 -8.50
N ASP A 132 4.46 -19.88 -9.80
CA ASP A 132 4.06 -19.10 -11.00
C ASP A 132 2.65 -18.51 -11.02
N LEU A 133 2.49 -17.22 -11.42
CA LEU A 133 1.27 -16.53 -11.01
C LEU A 133 0.82 -15.17 -11.59
N ASP A 134 -0.50 -15.04 -11.76
CA ASP A 134 -1.27 -13.79 -11.57
C ASP A 134 -1.41 -13.46 -10.06
N ILE A 135 -0.55 -12.59 -9.57
CA ILE A 135 -0.46 -12.20 -8.15
C ILE A 135 -1.78 -11.73 -7.54
N SER A 136 -2.81 -11.41 -8.33
CA SER A 136 -4.06 -10.88 -7.80
C SER A 136 -5.06 -11.92 -7.29
N GLN A 137 -4.86 -13.21 -7.57
CA GLN A 137 -5.74 -14.29 -7.08
C GLN A 137 -5.36 -14.72 -5.65
N ASP A 138 -6.29 -15.35 -4.92
CA ASP A 138 -6.01 -15.89 -3.58
C ASP A 138 -5.45 -17.32 -3.63
N SER A 139 -5.81 -18.09 -4.67
CA SER A 139 -5.39 -19.49 -4.92
C SER A 139 -3.87 -19.68 -4.89
N ILE A 140 -3.18 -18.59 -5.13
CA ILE A 140 -1.74 -18.46 -5.24
C ILE A 140 -1.02 -18.68 -3.92
N LEU A 141 -1.74 -18.42 -2.82
CA LEU A 141 -1.21 -18.53 -1.47
C LEU A 141 -1.24 -19.98 -0.99
N GLN A 142 -1.79 -20.90 -1.78
CA GLN A 142 -1.89 -22.30 -1.42
C GLN A 142 -0.50 -22.91 -1.23
N ASN A 143 -0.30 -23.54 -0.07
CA ASN A 143 0.96 -24.16 0.35
C ASN A 143 2.15 -23.18 0.48
N LEU A 144 1.89 -21.87 0.55
CA LEU A 144 2.94 -20.90 0.80
C LEU A 144 3.24 -20.74 2.29
N ASP A 145 4.52 -20.49 2.61
CA ASP A 145 4.90 -20.14 3.96
C ASP A 145 4.43 -18.71 4.33
N PRO A 146 4.21 -18.41 5.62
CA PRO A 146 3.68 -17.11 6.07
C PRO A 146 4.55 -15.90 5.70
N LYS A 147 5.87 -16.05 5.55
CA LYS A 147 6.76 -14.93 5.19
C LYS A 147 6.55 -14.58 3.72
N THR A 148 6.41 -15.58 2.86
CA THR A 148 6.08 -15.35 1.45
C THR A 148 4.73 -14.68 1.24
N VAL A 149 3.70 -15.17 1.94
CA VAL A 149 2.37 -14.56 1.89
C VAL A 149 2.45 -13.07 2.23
N ARG A 150 3.29 -12.69 3.20
CA ARG A 150 3.54 -11.30 3.56
C ARG A 150 4.22 -10.51 2.43
N SER A 151 5.22 -11.08 1.76
CA SER A 151 5.90 -10.46 0.61
C SER A 151 4.94 -10.21 -0.56
N LEU A 152 4.09 -11.20 -0.89
CA LEU A 152 3.08 -11.07 -1.94
C LEU A 152 1.97 -10.08 -1.58
N ASN A 153 1.63 -9.99 -0.29
CA ASN A 153 0.62 -9.05 0.19
C ASN A 153 1.00 -7.60 -0.09
N GLY A 154 2.29 -7.24 -0.20
CA GLY A 154 2.72 -5.90 -0.61
C GLY A 154 2.13 -5.52 -1.98
N CYS A 155 2.40 -6.34 -3.01
CA CYS A 155 1.87 -6.14 -4.36
C CYS A 155 0.34 -6.22 -4.39
N ARG A 156 -0.25 -7.23 -3.73
CA ARG A 156 -1.70 -7.46 -3.73
C ARG A 156 -2.48 -6.34 -3.08
N VAL A 157 -1.99 -5.82 -1.95
CA VAL A 157 -2.62 -4.69 -1.28
C VAL A 157 -2.53 -3.45 -2.16
N THR A 158 -1.37 -3.14 -2.73
CA THR A 158 -1.21 -1.99 -3.63
C THR A 158 -2.17 -2.07 -4.83
N ASP A 159 -2.24 -3.22 -5.51
CA ASP A 159 -3.13 -3.40 -6.67
C ASP A 159 -4.61 -3.36 -6.28
N LEU A 160 -4.99 -3.92 -5.11
CA LEU A 160 -6.36 -3.80 -4.60
C LEU A 160 -6.71 -2.36 -4.24
N ILE A 161 -5.80 -1.57 -3.68
CA ILE A 161 -6.04 -0.14 -3.44
C ILE A 161 -6.34 0.57 -4.77
N LEU A 162 -5.54 0.34 -5.81
CA LEU A 162 -5.75 0.92 -7.13
C LEU A 162 -7.08 0.50 -7.76
N ARG A 163 -7.54 -0.74 -7.55
CA ARG A 163 -8.84 -1.24 -8.04
C ARG A 163 -10.04 -0.71 -7.25
N LEU A 164 -9.88 -0.51 -5.94
CA LEU A 164 -10.97 -0.16 -5.03
C LEU A 164 -11.18 1.36 -4.89
N VAL A 165 -10.24 2.19 -5.34
CA VAL A 165 -10.27 3.64 -5.19
C VAL A 165 -10.46 4.34 -6.55
N PRO A 166 -11.53 5.11 -6.75
CA PRO A 166 -11.61 6.01 -7.90
C PRO A 166 -10.62 7.17 -7.72
N ASN A 167 -9.80 7.47 -8.74
CA ASN A 167 -8.86 8.60 -8.83
C ASN A 167 -7.82 8.69 -7.67
N VAL A 168 -6.66 8.04 -7.84
CA VAL A 168 -5.63 7.91 -6.78
C VAL A 168 -4.64 9.08 -6.77
N LYS A 169 -4.63 9.85 -5.67
CA LYS A 169 -3.53 10.73 -5.21
C LYS A 169 -3.53 10.76 -3.67
N VAL A 170 -2.46 10.31 -3.00
CA VAL A 170 -2.36 10.18 -1.53
C VAL A 170 -1.02 10.77 -1.03
N SER A 171 -0.95 11.43 0.13
CA SER A 171 0.30 11.97 0.73
C SER A 171 0.35 11.90 2.27
N GLY A 172 1.53 11.59 2.88
CA GLY A 172 1.94 11.15 4.27
C GLY A 172 1.38 11.86 5.55
N PHE A 173 1.40 11.34 6.81
CA PHE A 173 2.13 10.29 7.59
C PHE A 173 1.19 9.30 8.36
N LEU A 174 1.75 8.34 9.14
CA LEU A 174 1.44 6.89 9.22
C LEU A 174 2.33 6.15 8.20
N GLY A 175 2.73 4.88 8.44
CA GLY A 175 3.44 4.10 7.41
C GLY A 175 2.67 4.19 6.08
N GLY A 176 3.36 4.31 4.94
CA GLY A 176 2.72 4.72 3.67
C GLY A 176 1.44 3.94 3.34
N ILE A 177 1.42 2.64 3.65
CA ILE A 177 0.26 1.78 3.48
C ILE A 177 -0.94 2.12 4.38
N ASN A 178 -0.70 2.48 5.65
CA ASN A 178 -1.75 2.84 6.60
C ASN A 178 -2.50 4.08 6.12
N LEU A 179 -1.76 5.10 5.69
CA LEU A 179 -2.39 6.32 5.18
C LEU A 179 -3.09 6.11 3.84
N ALA A 180 -2.51 5.30 2.95
CA ALA A 180 -3.15 4.90 1.70
C ALA A 180 -4.51 4.23 1.96
N LEU A 181 -4.59 3.32 2.93
CA LEU A 181 -5.86 2.68 3.32
C LEU A 181 -6.86 3.67 3.92
N LEU A 182 -6.40 4.60 4.78
CA LEU A 182 -7.29 5.61 5.35
C LEU A 182 -7.83 6.58 4.29
N VAL A 183 -6.98 7.05 3.36
CA VAL A 183 -7.40 7.95 2.27
C VAL A 183 -8.28 7.21 1.28
N ALA A 184 -7.93 5.98 0.91
CA ALA A 184 -8.76 5.10 0.07
C ALA A 184 -10.19 4.96 0.61
N ARG A 185 -10.32 4.79 1.94
CA ARG A 185 -11.63 4.72 2.60
C ARG A 185 -12.42 6.01 2.43
N VAL A 186 -11.77 7.17 2.55
CA VAL A 186 -12.40 8.49 2.37
C VAL A 186 -12.81 8.70 0.90
N CYS A 187 -11.97 8.31 -0.07
CA CYS A 187 -12.33 8.35 -1.49
C CYS A 187 -13.57 7.52 -1.79
N ARG A 188 -13.70 6.33 -1.18
CA ARG A 188 -14.92 5.50 -1.30
C ARG A 188 -16.16 6.16 -0.68
N MET A 189 -15.99 6.91 0.41
CA MET A 189 -17.08 7.68 1.03
C MET A 189 -17.51 8.89 0.19
N TYR A 190 -16.60 9.45 -0.62
CA TYR A 190 -16.81 10.67 -1.41
C TYR A 190 -16.30 10.50 -2.86
N PRO A 191 -16.92 9.63 -3.68
CA PRO A 191 -16.37 9.22 -4.99
C PRO A 191 -16.26 10.35 -6.02
N ASN A 192 -17.03 11.43 -5.87
CA ASN A 192 -17.03 12.57 -6.78
C ASN A 192 -16.22 13.77 -6.26
N ALA A 193 -15.57 13.65 -5.09
CA ALA A 193 -14.80 14.74 -4.50
C ALA A 193 -13.41 14.85 -5.12
N ILE A 194 -12.92 16.08 -5.28
CA ILE A 194 -11.55 16.37 -5.72
C ILE A 194 -10.58 16.44 -4.52
N THR A 195 -9.28 16.50 -4.78
CA THR A 195 -8.22 16.38 -3.75
C THR A 195 -8.39 17.38 -2.60
N SER A 196 -8.65 18.65 -2.87
CA SER A 196 -8.89 19.67 -1.82
C SER A 196 -10.04 19.30 -0.89
N MET A 197 -11.16 18.82 -1.46
CA MET A 197 -12.31 18.34 -0.71
C MET A 197 -11.93 17.08 0.10
N LEU A 198 -11.23 16.12 -0.52
CA LEU A 198 -10.83 14.87 0.12
C LEU A 198 -9.92 15.09 1.33
N VAL A 199 -8.97 16.02 1.26
CA VAL A 199 -8.12 16.42 2.40
C VAL A 199 -9.00 16.92 3.56
N THR A 200 -9.98 17.77 3.27
CA THR A 200 -10.95 18.25 4.27
C THR A 200 -11.76 17.10 4.88
N ARG A 201 -12.26 16.21 4.02
CA ARG A 201 -13.10 15.08 4.43
C ARG A 201 -12.31 14.07 5.25
N PHE A 202 -11.03 13.86 4.95
CA PHE A 202 -10.14 12.99 5.71
C PHE A 202 -10.12 13.39 7.17
N PHE A 203 -9.77 14.64 7.47
CA PHE A 203 -9.72 15.12 8.85
C PHE A 203 -11.08 15.08 9.52
N ARG A 204 -12.15 15.49 8.81
CA ARG A 204 -13.51 15.45 9.36
C ARG A 204 -13.96 14.04 9.72
N VAL A 205 -13.73 13.07 8.83
CA VAL A 205 -14.12 11.67 9.03
C VAL A 205 -13.36 11.09 10.21
N TYR A 206 -12.04 11.28 10.27
CA TYR A 206 -11.22 10.65 11.31
C TYR A 206 -11.24 11.38 12.65
N ASP A 207 -11.56 12.68 12.69
CA ASP A 207 -11.83 13.41 13.93
C ASP A 207 -13.17 12.94 14.57
N GLN A 208 -14.15 12.60 13.73
CA GLN A 208 -15.43 12.04 14.17
C GLN A 208 -15.42 10.53 14.32
N TRP A 209 -14.30 9.87 13.98
CA TRP A 209 -14.13 8.43 14.13
C TRP A 209 -14.06 8.10 15.61
N ARG A 210 -15.24 7.88 16.21
CA ARG A 210 -15.45 7.56 17.63
C ARG A 210 -14.31 6.69 18.14
N ARG A 211 -13.68 7.03 19.28
CA ARG A 211 -12.74 6.22 20.12
C ARG A 211 -11.92 5.08 19.44
N TRP A 212 -11.59 5.13 18.16
CA TRP A 212 -11.00 4.01 17.39
C TRP A 212 -11.56 2.55 17.55
N PRO A 213 -12.82 2.21 17.92
CA PRO A 213 -13.20 0.79 18.03
C PRO A 213 -13.49 0.06 16.69
N PRO A 214 -14.17 0.65 15.67
CA PRO A 214 -14.39 -0.03 14.39
C PRO A 214 -13.12 -0.08 13.53
N PRO A 215 -12.82 -1.22 12.91
CA PRO A 215 -11.74 -1.33 11.94
C PRO A 215 -12.03 -0.48 10.70
N VAL A 216 -10.99 0.13 10.13
CA VAL A 216 -11.05 0.72 8.81
C VAL A 216 -10.84 -0.39 7.78
N THR A 217 -11.87 -0.67 6.98
CA THR A 217 -11.87 -1.72 5.95
C THR A 217 -12.23 -1.16 4.58
N LEU A 218 -11.56 -1.61 3.52
CA LEU A 218 -11.91 -1.25 2.14
C LEU A 218 -12.87 -2.25 1.49
N CYS A 219 -12.85 -3.52 1.90
CA CYS A 219 -13.73 -4.60 1.47
C CYS A 219 -14.17 -5.44 2.68
N PRO A 220 -15.24 -6.25 2.55
CA PRO A 220 -15.61 -7.22 3.59
C PRO A 220 -14.44 -8.16 3.92
N ILE A 221 -14.30 -8.51 5.19
CA ILE A 221 -13.33 -9.54 5.61
C ILE A 221 -13.99 -10.89 5.40
N GLU A 222 -13.49 -11.66 4.43
CA GLU A 222 -14.01 -12.99 4.12
C GLU A 222 -13.36 -14.02 5.06
N GLU A 223 -14.13 -14.51 6.04
CA GLU A 223 -13.67 -15.49 7.04
C GLU A 223 -13.59 -16.93 6.49
N GLY A 224 -14.03 -17.18 5.26
CA GLY A 224 -14.30 -18.50 4.70
C GLY A 224 -13.28 -19.06 3.68
N CYS A 225 -12.10 -18.46 3.55
CA CYS A 225 -11.12 -18.94 2.56
C CYS A 225 -10.45 -20.25 3.03
N LEU A 226 -10.46 -21.27 2.16
CA LEU A 226 -10.03 -22.66 2.44
C LEU A 226 -8.53 -22.84 2.75
N LEU A 227 -7.74 -21.76 2.72
CA LEU A 227 -6.29 -21.81 2.80
C LEU A 227 -5.74 -21.78 4.23
N GLY A 228 -6.60 -21.60 5.24
CA GLY A 228 -6.24 -21.81 6.65
C GLY A 228 -5.27 -20.78 7.26
N PHE A 229 -4.99 -19.65 6.59
CA PHE A 229 -4.16 -18.59 7.17
C PHE A 229 -4.92 -17.83 8.25
N GLN A 230 -4.19 -17.35 9.26
CA GLN A 230 -4.76 -16.49 10.28
C GLN A 230 -5.17 -15.14 9.68
N ILE A 231 -6.44 -14.80 9.80
CA ILE A 231 -7.01 -13.50 9.41
C ILE A 231 -7.24 -12.68 10.69
N TRP A 232 -7.12 -11.36 10.61
CA TRP A 232 -7.51 -10.47 11.70
C TRP A 232 -8.98 -10.67 12.07
N ASN A 233 -9.24 -11.00 13.33
CA ASN A 233 -10.60 -11.16 13.84
C ASN A 233 -10.68 -10.86 15.34
N SER A 234 -11.23 -9.69 15.70
CA SER A 234 -11.36 -9.28 17.11
C SER A 234 -12.37 -10.08 17.93
N ARG A 235 -13.23 -10.89 17.28
CA ARG A 235 -14.23 -11.75 17.95
C ARG A 235 -13.62 -13.07 18.38
N THR A 236 -12.70 -13.62 17.59
CA THR A 236 -12.12 -14.95 17.81
C THR A 236 -10.70 -14.90 18.39
N ASN A 237 -9.95 -13.81 18.17
CA ASN A 237 -8.57 -13.67 18.63
C ASN A 237 -8.42 -12.56 19.69
N CYS A 238 -7.93 -12.93 20.88
CA CYS A 238 -7.73 -11.99 21.98
C CYS A 238 -6.65 -10.94 21.70
N LYS A 239 -5.62 -11.27 20.91
CA LYS A 239 -4.57 -10.30 20.52
C LYS A 239 -5.15 -9.20 19.64
N ASP A 240 -6.00 -9.58 18.69
CA ASP A 240 -6.64 -8.65 17.76
C ASP A 240 -7.61 -7.70 18.47
N LYS A 241 -8.26 -8.18 19.54
CA LYS A 241 -9.14 -7.37 20.40
C LYS A 241 -8.39 -6.25 21.14
N LEU A 242 -7.08 -6.39 21.35
CA LEU A 242 -6.25 -5.40 22.04
C LEU A 242 -5.73 -4.29 21.10
N HIS A 243 -5.95 -4.42 19.79
CA HIS A 243 -5.52 -3.40 18.83
C HIS A 243 -6.24 -2.08 19.08
N ARG A 244 -5.45 -1.01 19.15
CA ARG A 244 -5.92 0.34 19.52
C ARG A 244 -6.35 1.17 18.32
N MET A 245 -5.74 0.91 17.16
CA MET A 245 -6.04 1.50 15.87
C MET A 245 -5.99 0.36 14.86
N THR A 246 -7.13 0.06 14.25
CA THR A 246 -7.26 -1.09 13.38
C THR A 246 -7.50 -0.64 11.95
N ILE A 247 -6.48 -0.80 11.11
CA ILE A 247 -6.53 -0.52 9.67
C ILE A 247 -6.26 -1.85 8.97
N ILE A 248 -7.24 -2.35 8.22
CA ILE A 248 -7.19 -3.71 7.68
C ILE A 248 -6.75 -3.69 6.23
N THR A 249 -5.74 -4.52 5.91
CA THR A 249 -5.31 -4.76 4.54
C THR A 249 -6.41 -5.50 3.76
N PRO A 250 -6.74 -5.07 2.53
CA PRO A 250 -7.83 -5.65 1.75
C PRO A 250 -7.50 -7.03 1.16
N ALA A 251 -6.23 -7.36 0.95
CA ALA A 251 -5.82 -8.66 0.43
C ALA A 251 -5.91 -9.74 1.50
N TYR A 252 -6.44 -10.92 1.15
CA TYR A 252 -6.38 -12.10 2.00
C TYR A 252 -4.94 -12.60 2.16
N PRO A 253 -4.48 -13.04 3.35
CA PRO A 253 -5.18 -12.92 4.63
C PRO A 253 -5.19 -11.47 5.10
N CYS A 254 -6.39 -10.96 5.43
CA CYS A 254 -6.56 -9.59 5.89
C CYS A 254 -5.91 -9.43 7.26
N MET A 255 -5.03 -8.44 7.42
CA MET A 255 -4.27 -8.19 8.65
C MET A 255 -4.39 -6.74 9.08
N ASN A 256 -4.22 -6.48 10.39
CA ASN A 256 -4.08 -5.11 10.87
C ASN A 256 -2.69 -4.56 10.51
N SER A 257 -2.61 -3.55 9.66
CA SER A 257 -1.35 -2.90 9.25
C SER A 257 -0.82 -1.90 10.31
N SER A 258 -1.65 -1.52 11.29
CA SER A 258 -1.30 -0.63 12.39
C SER A 258 -1.21 -1.34 13.75
N TYR A 259 -0.81 -2.61 13.77
CA TYR A 259 -0.72 -3.43 14.98
C TYR A 259 0.26 -2.91 16.05
N ASN A 260 1.28 -2.13 15.65
CA ASN A 260 2.27 -1.53 16.55
C ASN A 260 1.78 -0.23 17.24
N VAL A 261 0.56 0.23 16.97
CA VAL A 261 0.04 1.47 17.55
C VAL A 261 -0.21 1.28 19.06
N SER A 262 0.50 2.10 19.85
CA SER A 262 0.38 2.14 21.31
C SER A 262 -0.66 3.19 21.74
N ALA A 263 -0.93 3.29 23.04
CA ALA A 263 -1.82 4.32 23.57
C ALA A 263 -1.29 5.74 23.31
N SER A 264 0.03 5.94 23.47
CA SER A 264 0.66 7.25 23.29
C SER A 264 0.69 7.68 21.83
N THR A 265 1.05 6.78 20.90
CA THR A 265 1.07 7.12 19.48
C THR A 265 -0.34 7.35 18.95
N LEU A 266 -1.33 6.60 19.43
CA LEU A 266 -2.74 6.85 19.11
C LEU A 266 -3.20 8.24 19.56
N GLN A 267 -2.85 8.63 20.78
CA GLN A 267 -3.23 9.93 21.33
C GLN A 267 -2.66 11.07 20.49
N ILE A 268 -1.38 10.99 20.10
CA ILE A 268 -0.73 11.97 19.23
C ILE A 268 -1.46 12.03 17.88
N MET A 269 -1.70 10.88 17.23
CA MET A 269 -2.38 10.86 15.93
C MET A 269 -3.80 11.44 15.98
N VAL A 270 -4.57 11.13 17.02
CA VAL A 270 -5.90 11.73 17.24
C VAL A 270 -5.81 13.24 17.42
N GLN A 271 -4.82 13.72 18.18
CA GLN A 271 -4.61 15.15 18.37
C GLN A 271 -4.23 15.86 17.06
N GLU A 272 -3.34 15.28 16.25
CA GLU A 272 -2.98 15.83 14.94
C GLU A 272 -4.17 15.86 13.97
N ILE A 273 -4.98 14.81 13.94
CA ILE A 273 -6.21 14.76 13.14
C ILE A 273 -7.19 15.84 13.58
N HIS A 274 -7.38 16.01 14.89
CA HIS A 274 -8.23 17.05 15.46
C HIS A 274 -7.74 18.45 15.09
N MET A 275 -6.44 18.71 15.23
CA MET A 275 -5.81 19.98 14.83
C MET A 275 -5.96 20.24 13.33
N GLY A 276 -5.78 19.22 12.49
CA GLY A 276 -6.00 19.30 11.04
C GLY A 276 -7.44 19.69 10.70
N ASN A 277 -8.43 19.09 11.38
CA ASN A 277 -9.85 19.43 11.19
C ASN A 277 -10.16 20.88 11.63
N GLY A 278 -9.50 21.37 12.68
CA GLY A 278 -9.63 22.75 13.16
C GLY A 278 -9.01 23.77 12.20
N LYS A 279 -7.80 23.50 11.70
CA LYS A 279 -7.07 24.41 10.80
C LYS A 279 -7.70 24.52 9.42
N TRP A 280 -8.25 23.43 8.87
CA TRP A 280 -8.87 23.46 7.54
C TRP A 280 -10.21 24.20 7.52
N LYS A 281 -10.83 24.46 8.69
CA LYS A 281 -11.98 25.37 8.79
C LYS A 281 -11.63 26.85 8.62
N ILE A 282 -10.34 27.21 8.67
CA ILE A 282 -9.84 28.61 8.61
C ILE A 282 -9.49 29.03 7.17
N CYS A 283 -9.53 28.11 6.20
CA CYS A 283 -9.34 28.40 4.77
C CYS A 283 -10.67 28.51 3.99
N ARG A 284 -11.79 28.75 4.68
CA ARG A 284 -13.12 29.02 4.09
C ARG A 284 -13.64 30.38 4.49
#